data_AF-A0A0M6YLU3-F1
#
_entry.id   AF-A0A0M6YLU3-F1
#
_cell.length_a   1.000
_cell.length_b   1.000
_cell.length_c   1.000
_cell.angle_alpha   90.00
_cell.angle_beta   90.00
_cell.angle_gamma   90.00
#
_symmetry.space_group_name_H-M   'P 1'
#
loop_
_entity.id
_entity.type
_entity.pdbx_description
1 polymer ?
#
loop_
_entity_poly.entity_id
_entity_poly.type
_entity_poly.pdbx_seq_one_letter_code
_entity_poly.pdbx_strand_id
1 'polypeptide(L)'
;MAHQTGLWRHHSRKAAATIRRIDWMMLFPVAAALAWTLGQDAVAMVLVIVLPLFLALNLHGRPRVRAWLDIDTAKGQMVGRTATQAHIDAVLDDCARRRRTTAALHVEINDLLIADGGWGVDAEDKIMDRMVQRIGATLRGQDRVLRTGDRGMMVVLAPTRRADLDVLMGLVDRIQAAVAEPISVEGRSVRVHCCIGICSEAMAPARTGAAIMAAADCALRIARRQGNDAVRAFNADIQTQVEIDQTLTSQIEDALADGQIRPWFQPQVDTRTGRIAGFEALARWHHPELGVLSPAQFLGPIAATGRSADLGDVILRASILALIEWDRTGISVPCVGVNVSLEQLTDPRLAERILWQVDRHDIAPERIAIEILETVTLRDGDETIVRNINALRDAGFRLDLDDFGTGAASIAHIAQFGVHRIKIDRSFIQEIDRNARKRDVVAAILGLAERLSIETLAEGVETPEEQATLAEMGCPHVQGFGIAKPMPFEDTVIWANNRPVGQDDRLRLMRTQGSA
;
A
#
# COMPACT_ATOMS: atom_id res chain seq x y z
N MET A 1 -26.59 -42.67 45.03
CA MET A 1 -26.89 -43.45 43.80
C MET A 1 -27.25 -42.53 42.62
N ALA A 2 -26.34 -41.65 42.19
CA ALA A 2 -26.60 -40.75 41.07
C ALA A 2 -25.30 -40.33 40.33
N HIS A 3 -24.31 -41.23 40.25
CA HIS A 3 -23.00 -40.90 39.66
C HIS A 3 -22.45 -41.94 38.65
N GLN A 4 -23.27 -42.87 38.16
CA GLN A 4 -22.83 -43.91 37.19
C GLN A 4 -23.61 -43.97 35.86
N THR A 5 -24.50 -43.01 35.58
CA THR A 5 -25.32 -43.03 34.35
C THR A 5 -24.77 -42.15 33.20
N GLY A 6 -23.64 -41.47 33.39
CA GLY A 6 -23.07 -40.53 32.41
C GLY A 6 -22.10 -41.13 31.39
N LEU A 7 -21.29 -42.12 31.76
CA LEU A 7 -20.25 -42.67 30.87
C LEU A 7 -20.76 -43.71 29.85
N TRP A 8 -21.89 -44.38 30.13
CA TRP A 8 -22.44 -45.41 29.24
C TRP A 8 -23.22 -44.86 28.02
N ARG A 9 -23.65 -43.59 28.05
CA ARG A 9 -24.42 -42.98 26.96
C ARG A 9 -23.57 -42.40 25.82
N HIS A 10 -22.27 -42.18 26.03
CA HIS A 10 -21.40 -41.59 25.00
C HIS A 10 -20.68 -42.63 24.13
N HIS A 11 -20.33 -43.81 24.67
CA HIS A 11 -19.77 -44.92 23.88
C HIS A 11 -20.84 -45.73 23.12
N SER A 12 -22.07 -45.82 23.64
CA SER A 12 -23.17 -46.54 22.97
C SER A 12 -23.66 -45.87 21.69
N ARG A 13 -23.57 -44.54 21.55
CA ARG A 13 -24.01 -43.84 20.32
C ARG A 13 -22.99 -43.88 19.18
N LYS A 14 -21.69 -43.94 19.47
CA LYS A 14 -20.64 -44.13 18.45
C LYS A 14 -20.52 -45.59 18.02
N ALA A 15 -20.67 -46.54 18.96
CA ALA A 15 -20.76 -47.95 18.63
C ALA A 15 -22.04 -48.27 17.82
N ALA A 16 -23.21 -47.76 18.21
CA ALA A 16 -24.46 -48.02 17.49
C ALA A 16 -24.52 -47.40 16.07
N ALA A 17 -23.73 -46.35 15.77
CA ALA A 17 -23.67 -45.75 14.44
C ALA A 17 -22.68 -46.47 13.49
N THR A 18 -21.58 -47.02 14.03
CA THR A 18 -20.64 -47.83 13.25
C THR A 18 -21.12 -49.28 13.08
N ILE A 19 -21.76 -49.84 14.11
CA ILE A 19 -22.34 -51.20 14.09
C ILE A 19 -23.54 -51.27 13.13
N ARG A 20 -24.35 -50.21 13.01
CA ARG A 20 -25.47 -50.17 12.04
C ARG A 20 -25.09 -50.13 10.56
N ARG A 21 -23.81 -50.00 10.18
CA ARG A 21 -23.44 -49.86 8.75
C ARG A 21 -22.85 -51.14 8.16
N ILE A 22 -22.27 -51.99 8.99
CA ILE A 22 -21.63 -53.25 8.57
C ILE A 22 -22.63 -54.42 8.61
N ASP A 23 -23.59 -54.41 9.55
CA ASP A 23 -24.56 -55.50 9.69
C ASP A 23 -25.57 -55.60 8.54
N TRP A 24 -25.99 -54.46 7.96
CA TRP A 24 -26.94 -54.48 6.83
C TRP A 24 -26.33 -55.02 5.55
N MET A 25 -25.02 -54.80 5.33
CA MET A 25 -24.33 -55.28 4.13
C MET A 25 -24.21 -56.81 4.11
N MET A 26 -24.13 -57.45 5.28
CA MET A 26 -24.10 -58.92 5.40
C MET A 26 -25.49 -59.58 5.30
N LEU A 27 -26.57 -58.82 5.51
CA LEU A 27 -27.94 -59.35 5.42
C LEU A 27 -28.42 -59.52 3.97
N PHE A 28 -27.86 -58.78 3.00
CA PHE A 28 -28.33 -58.84 1.61
C PHE A 28 -27.99 -60.14 0.87
N PRO A 29 -26.77 -60.71 0.97
CA PRO A 29 -26.47 -62.01 0.39
C PRO A 29 -27.37 -63.12 0.98
N VAL A 30 -27.66 -63.02 2.28
CA VAL A 30 -28.55 -63.96 2.99
C VAL A 30 -30.00 -63.83 2.52
N ALA A 31 -30.51 -62.61 2.36
CA ALA A 31 -31.86 -62.35 1.85
C ALA A 31 -32.02 -62.76 0.38
N ALA A 32 -30.99 -62.56 -0.45
CA ALA A 32 -30.97 -63.01 -1.84
C ALA A 32 -30.94 -64.54 -1.95
N ALA A 33 -30.13 -65.21 -1.12
CA ALA A 33 -30.11 -66.67 -1.05
C ALA A 33 -31.45 -67.26 -0.58
N LEU A 34 -32.09 -66.62 0.41
CA LEU A 34 -33.42 -67.05 0.90
C LEU A 34 -34.51 -66.89 -0.18
N ALA A 35 -34.51 -65.76 -0.90
CA ALA A 35 -35.44 -65.51 -2.01
C ALA A 35 -35.27 -66.54 -3.14
N TRP A 36 -34.04 -66.94 -3.43
CA TRP A 36 -33.76 -67.99 -4.41
C TRP A 36 -34.27 -69.37 -3.94
N THR A 37 -34.06 -69.74 -2.68
CA THR A 37 -34.57 -71.02 -2.14
C THR A 37 -36.10 -71.11 -2.09
N LEU A 38 -36.79 -69.96 -2.10
CA LEU A 38 -38.25 -69.87 -2.13
C LEU A 38 -38.83 -69.77 -3.56
N GLY A 39 -38.00 -69.93 -4.60
CA GLY A 39 -38.41 -69.90 -6.00
C GLY A 39 -38.82 -68.51 -6.50
N GLN A 40 -38.39 -67.44 -5.82
CA GLN A 40 -38.66 -66.05 -6.18
C GLN A 40 -37.48 -65.46 -6.96
N ASP A 41 -37.19 -66.03 -8.13
CA ASP A 41 -36.00 -65.73 -8.93
C ASP A 41 -35.88 -64.24 -9.29
N ALA A 42 -37.02 -63.59 -9.57
CA ALA A 42 -37.06 -62.16 -9.87
C ALA A 42 -36.62 -61.30 -8.69
N VAL A 43 -36.99 -61.66 -7.45
CA VAL A 43 -36.65 -60.90 -6.24
C VAL A 43 -35.17 -61.07 -5.89
N ALA A 44 -34.63 -62.27 -6.06
CA ALA A 44 -33.21 -62.55 -5.88
C ALA A 44 -32.35 -61.73 -6.87
N MET A 45 -32.75 -61.65 -8.14
CA MET A 45 -32.04 -60.87 -9.16
C MET A 45 -32.02 -59.37 -8.85
N VAL A 46 -33.14 -58.82 -8.37
CA VAL A 46 -33.23 -57.41 -7.96
C VAL A 46 -32.29 -57.11 -6.78
N LEU A 47 -32.24 -58.00 -5.78
CA LEU A 47 -31.37 -57.83 -4.60
C LEU A 47 -29.87 -57.91 -4.94
N VAL A 48 -29.49 -58.71 -5.93
CA VAL A 48 -28.08 -58.91 -6.33
C VAL A 48 -27.60 -57.83 -7.31
N ILE A 49 -28.46 -57.30 -8.18
CA ILE A 49 -28.04 -56.39 -9.25
C ILE A 49 -28.42 -54.94 -8.96
N VAL A 50 -29.69 -54.68 -8.64
CA VAL A 50 -30.22 -53.31 -8.59
C VAL A 50 -29.75 -52.58 -7.33
N LEU A 51 -29.66 -53.29 -6.20
CA LEU A 51 -29.30 -52.68 -4.93
C LEU A 51 -27.81 -52.32 -4.81
N PRO A 52 -26.85 -53.19 -5.22
CA PRO A 52 -25.44 -52.80 -5.27
C PRO A 52 -25.18 -51.68 -6.27
N LEU A 53 -25.89 -51.69 -7.41
CA LEU A 53 -25.81 -50.62 -8.40
C LEU A 53 -26.35 -49.29 -7.84
N PHE A 54 -27.48 -49.32 -7.13
CA PHE A 54 -28.04 -48.15 -6.45
C PHE A 54 -27.11 -47.61 -5.36
N LEU A 55 -26.48 -48.48 -4.58
CA LEU A 55 -25.47 -48.09 -3.58
C LEU A 55 -24.20 -47.55 -4.24
N ALA A 56 -23.72 -48.17 -5.32
CA ALA A 56 -22.55 -47.72 -6.07
C ALA A 56 -22.77 -46.33 -6.68
N LEU A 57 -23.96 -46.07 -7.25
CA LEU A 57 -24.36 -44.78 -7.80
C LEU A 57 -24.53 -43.71 -6.71
N ASN A 58 -25.13 -44.05 -5.56
CA ASN A 58 -25.29 -43.10 -4.45
C ASN A 58 -23.99 -42.84 -3.65
N LEU A 59 -23.02 -43.76 -3.69
CA LEU A 59 -21.68 -43.54 -3.15
C LEU A 59 -20.80 -42.73 -4.12
N HIS A 60 -20.98 -42.90 -5.44
CA HIS A 60 -20.30 -42.11 -6.48
C HIS A 60 -20.86 -40.70 -6.66
N GLY A 61 -22.10 -40.43 -6.20
CA GLY A 61 -22.71 -39.09 -6.20
C GLY A 61 -22.14 -38.11 -5.17
N ARG A 62 -21.12 -38.48 -4.39
CA ARG A 62 -20.40 -37.53 -3.54
C ARG A 62 -19.24 -36.93 -4.33
N PRO A 63 -19.21 -35.61 -4.59
CA PRO A 63 -18.05 -35.00 -5.21
C PRO A 63 -16.80 -35.35 -4.39
N ARG A 64 -15.68 -35.52 -5.08
CA ARG A 64 -14.34 -35.78 -4.52
C ARG A 64 -13.91 -34.64 -3.56
N VAL A 65 -14.46 -34.59 -2.35
CA VAL A 65 -14.14 -33.57 -1.33
C VAL A 65 -12.90 -33.95 -0.50
N ARG A 66 -12.32 -35.15 -0.70
CA ARG A 66 -11.22 -35.66 0.13
C ARG A 66 -9.80 -35.35 -0.37
N ALA A 67 -9.61 -34.88 -1.60
CA ALA A 67 -8.26 -34.66 -2.14
C ALA A 67 -7.52 -33.46 -1.49
N TRP A 68 -8.25 -32.50 -0.91
CA TRP A 68 -7.67 -31.31 -0.28
C TRP A 68 -7.06 -31.54 1.11
N LEU A 69 -7.31 -32.71 1.72
CA LEU A 69 -6.79 -33.07 3.04
C LEU A 69 -5.28 -33.41 3.01
N ASP A 70 -4.71 -33.65 1.81
CA ASP A 70 -3.30 -33.98 1.62
C ASP A 70 -2.46 -32.78 1.11
N ILE A 71 -2.99 -31.54 1.15
CA ILE A 71 -2.11 -30.37 0.99
C ILE A 71 -1.26 -30.30 2.26
N ASP A 72 -0.05 -30.84 2.16
CA ASP A 72 0.95 -30.81 3.21
C ASP A 72 1.45 -29.37 3.38
N THR A 73 0.69 -28.57 4.14
CA THR A 73 1.01 -27.17 4.45
C THR A 73 2.37 -27.03 5.14
N ALA A 74 2.94 -28.14 5.64
CA ALA A 74 4.26 -28.16 6.27
C ALA A 74 5.43 -28.03 5.27
N LYS A 75 5.20 -28.27 3.97
CA LYS A 75 6.26 -28.26 2.95
C LYS A 75 6.35 -27.00 2.08
N GLY A 76 5.57 -25.95 2.40
CA GLY A 76 5.67 -24.67 1.68
C GLY A 76 5.35 -24.74 0.19
N GLN A 77 4.76 -25.85 -0.29
CA GLN A 77 4.48 -26.04 -1.71
C GLN A 77 3.44 -25.03 -2.20
N MET A 78 3.70 -24.44 -3.37
CA MET A 78 2.78 -23.48 -3.98
C MET A 78 1.47 -24.16 -4.40
N VAL A 79 0.36 -23.55 -4.00
CA VAL A 79 -1.01 -23.97 -4.25
C VAL A 79 -1.62 -23.01 -5.26
N GLY A 80 -2.06 -23.54 -6.40
CA GLY A 80 -2.70 -22.73 -7.43
C GLY A 80 -4.01 -22.09 -6.96
N ARG A 81 -4.38 -20.95 -7.56
CA ARG A 81 -5.60 -20.19 -7.20
C ARG A 81 -6.86 -21.05 -7.17
N THR A 82 -7.06 -21.93 -8.15
CA THR A 82 -8.22 -22.84 -8.21
C THR A 82 -8.29 -23.78 -7.01
N ALA A 83 -7.15 -24.26 -6.54
CA ALA A 83 -7.06 -25.13 -5.37
C ALA A 83 -7.41 -24.38 -4.07
N THR A 84 -6.90 -23.16 -3.94
CA THR A 84 -7.23 -22.26 -2.82
C THR A 84 -8.72 -21.92 -2.80
N GLN A 85 -9.31 -21.58 -3.95
CA GLN A 85 -10.76 -21.32 -4.07
C GLN A 85 -11.58 -22.52 -3.61
N ALA A 86 -11.26 -23.71 -4.13
CA ALA A 86 -11.96 -24.95 -3.76
C ALA A 86 -11.82 -25.30 -2.28
N HIS A 87 -10.68 -24.98 -1.66
CA HIS A 87 -10.50 -25.12 -0.21
C HIS A 87 -11.43 -24.19 0.57
N ILE A 88 -11.52 -22.91 0.16
CA ILE A 88 -12.43 -21.94 0.80
C ILE A 88 -13.90 -22.38 0.60
N ASP A 89 -14.28 -22.86 -0.58
CA ASP A 89 -15.62 -23.41 -0.84
C ASP A 89 -15.94 -24.58 0.11
N ALA A 90 -15.00 -25.51 0.29
CA ALA A 90 -15.18 -26.63 1.21
C ALA A 90 -15.35 -26.17 2.68
N VAL A 91 -14.65 -25.11 3.09
CA VAL A 91 -14.81 -24.49 4.41
C VAL A 91 -16.18 -23.80 4.54
N LEU A 92 -16.63 -23.08 3.51
CA LEU A 92 -17.95 -22.45 3.47
C LEU A 92 -19.08 -23.47 3.59
N ASP A 93 -18.97 -24.62 2.93
CA ASP A 93 -19.92 -25.72 3.07
C ASP A 93 -19.96 -26.27 4.51
N ASP A 94 -18.79 -26.41 5.15
CA ASP A 94 -18.73 -26.85 6.55
C ASP A 94 -19.28 -25.80 7.52
N CYS A 95 -19.06 -24.51 7.26
CA CYS A 95 -19.68 -23.39 7.97
C CYS A 95 -21.21 -23.47 7.92
N ALA A 96 -21.79 -23.70 6.73
CA ALA A 96 -23.24 -23.83 6.56
C ALA A 96 -23.80 -24.99 7.38
N ARG A 97 -23.15 -26.16 7.35
CA ARG A 97 -23.58 -27.33 8.14
C ARG A 97 -23.51 -27.11 9.65
N ARG A 98 -22.51 -26.33 10.12
CA ARG A 98 -22.25 -26.12 11.55
C ARG A 98 -22.86 -24.83 12.11
N ARG A 99 -23.56 -24.02 11.28
CA ARG A 99 -24.02 -22.66 11.61
C ARG A 99 -22.89 -21.82 12.19
N ARG A 100 -21.78 -21.80 11.46
CA ARG A 100 -20.54 -21.09 11.76
C ARG A 100 -20.18 -20.19 10.59
N THR A 101 -19.12 -19.40 10.74
CA THR A 101 -18.58 -18.54 9.70
C THR A 101 -17.08 -18.74 9.53
N THR A 102 -16.50 -18.14 8.50
CA THR A 102 -15.08 -18.20 8.15
C THR A 102 -14.58 -16.83 7.66
N ALA A 103 -13.26 -16.71 7.54
CA ALA A 103 -12.60 -15.61 6.87
C ALA A 103 -11.34 -16.11 6.17
N ALA A 104 -10.90 -15.36 5.16
CA ALA A 104 -9.64 -15.52 4.49
C ALA A 104 -8.78 -14.25 4.68
N LEU A 105 -7.48 -14.43 4.88
CA LEU A 105 -6.50 -13.37 4.94
C LEU A 105 -5.44 -13.63 3.88
N HIS A 106 -5.26 -12.70 2.94
CA HIS A 106 -4.14 -12.74 2.02
C HIS A 106 -2.97 -11.98 2.63
N VAL A 107 -1.92 -12.70 2.97
CA VAL A 107 -0.67 -12.18 3.52
C VAL A 107 0.35 -12.15 2.40
N GLU A 108 0.95 -10.99 2.15
CA GLU A 108 2.08 -10.84 1.23
C GLU A 108 3.30 -10.34 2.01
N ILE A 109 4.43 -11.04 1.88
CA ILE A 109 5.69 -10.58 2.43
C ILE A 109 6.18 -9.43 1.55
N ASN A 110 6.26 -8.23 2.12
CA ASN A 110 6.75 -7.04 1.42
C ASN A 110 8.24 -7.19 1.13
N ASP A 111 8.81 -6.22 0.39
CA ASP A 111 10.27 -6.10 0.20
C ASP A 111 10.97 -6.08 1.57
N LEU A 112 11.26 -7.28 2.05
CA LEU A 112 12.57 -7.74 2.38
C LEU A 112 13.47 -6.55 2.73
N LEU A 113 13.39 -6.11 3.98
CA LEU A 113 14.55 -5.58 4.70
C LEU A 113 15.56 -6.72 4.82
N ILE A 114 16.04 -7.16 3.65
CA ILE A 114 17.29 -7.82 3.46
C ILE A 114 18.30 -6.80 3.93
N ALA A 115 18.59 -6.85 5.22
CA ALA A 115 19.94 -6.64 5.66
C ALA A 115 20.83 -7.55 4.78
N ASP A 116 21.58 -6.91 3.88
CA ASP A 116 22.91 -7.32 3.44
C ASP A 116 23.13 -8.36 2.32
N GLY A 117 22.21 -8.65 1.40
CA GLY A 117 22.68 -9.22 0.13
C GLY A 117 21.62 -9.74 -0.80
N GLY A 118 21.83 -9.55 -2.11
CA GLY A 118 21.06 -10.23 -3.16
C GLY A 118 21.04 -11.73 -2.92
N TRP A 119 20.01 -12.18 -2.22
CA TRP A 119 19.78 -13.57 -1.89
C TRP A 119 19.50 -14.31 -3.18
N GLY A 120 20.15 -15.46 -3.36
CA GLY A 120 19.79 -16.35 -4.45
C GLY A 120 18.36 -16.89 -4.24
N VAL A 121 17.77 -17.40 -5.32
CA VAL A 121 16.42 -18.02 -5.33
C VAL A 121 16.26 -19.02 -4.17
N ASP A 122 17.29 -19.82 -3.88
CA ASP A 122 17.28 -20.82 -2.80
C ASP A 122 17.11 -20.21 -1.41
N ALA A 123 17.67 -19.03 -1.16
CA ALA A 123 17.54 -18.35 0.13
C ALA A 123 16.16 -17.67 0.26
N GLU A 124 15.62 -17.11 -0.82
CA GLU A 124 14.25 -16.58 -0.84
C GLU A 124 13.22 -17.68 -0.56
N ASP A 125 13.38 -18.86 -1.15
CA ASP A 125 12.49 -20.00 -0.88
C ASP A 125 12.58 -20.47 0.58
N LYS A 126 13.78 -20.54 1.17
CA LYS A 126 13.95 -20.85 2.60
C LYS A 126 13.25 -19.81 3.50
N ILE A 127 13.34 -18.53 3.15
CA ILE A 127 12.67 -17.46 3.87
C ILE A 127 11.16 -17.69 3.82
N MET A 128 10.61 -17.94 2.63
CA MET A 128 9.17 -18.14 2.43
C MET A 128 8.65 -19.39 3.14
N ASP A 129 9.37 -20.51 3.08
CA ASP A 129 9.02 -21.73 3.82
C ASP A 129 8.98 -21.46 5.34
N ARG A 130 9.93 -20.67 5.84
CA ARG A 130 9.96 -20.27 7.25
C ARG A 130 8.77 -19.37 7.61
N MET A 131 8.36 -18.48 6.71
CA MET A 131 7.18 -17.64 6.91
C MET A 131 5.90 -18.46 6.95
N VAL A 132 5.72 -19.44 6.05
CA VAL A 132 4.59 -20.37 6.08
C VAL A 132 4.51 -21.10 7.44
N GLN A 133 5.65 -21.60 7.93
CA GLN A 133 5.73 -22.27 9.23
C GLN A 133 5.38 -21.35 10.40
N ARG A 134 5.92 -20.12 10.41
CA ARG A 134 5.65 -19.12 11.45
C ARG A 134 4.20 -18.71 11.49
N ILE A 135 3.65 -18.34 10.33
CA ILE A 135 2.24 -17.98 10.22
C ILE A 135 1.40 -19.16 10.70
N GLY A 136 1.69 -20.38 10.23
CA GLY A 136 0.99 -21.60 10.64
C GLY A 136 1.02 -21.85 12.15
N ALA A 137 2.12 -21.53 12.84
CA ALA A 137 2.24 -21.66 14.29
C ALA A 137 1.37 -20.68 15.08
N THR A 138 0.95 -19.55 14.47
CA THR A 138 0.01 -18.60 15.12
C THR A 138 -1.45 -19.03 15.04
N LEU A 139 -1.74 -19.99 14.16
CA LEU A 139 -3.08 -20.45 13.84
C LEU A 139 -3.53 -21.63 14.70
N ARG A 140 -4.85 -21.91 14.67
CA ARG A 140 -5.39 -23.13 15.30
C ARG A 140 -5.15 -24.30 14.36
N GLY A 141 -5.03 -25.52 14.90
CA GLY A 141 -4.72 -26.71 14.08
C GLY A 141 -5.71 -27.06 12.96
N GLN A 142 -6.89 -26.44 12.91
CA GLN A 142 -7.86 -26.61 11.81
C GLN A 142 -7.76 -25.52 10.74
N ASP A 143 -7.19 -24.36 11.06
CA ASP A 143 -6.95 -23.29 10.10
C ASP A 143 -5.82 -23.73 9.15
N ARG A 144 -5.72 -23.09 7.97
CA ARG A 144 -4.75 -23.47 6.94
C ARG A 144 -4.03 -22.26 6.39
N VAL A 145 -2.75 -22.45 6.07
CA VAL A 145 -1.92 -21.50 5.30
C VAL A 145 -1.65 -22.17 3.96
N LEU A 146 -1.95 -21.48 2.86
CA LEU A 146 -1.75 -21.95 1.50
C LEU A 146 -0.81 -20.95 0.81
N ARG A 147 0.39 -21.37 0.38
CA ARG A 147 1.29 -20.50 -0.40
C ARG A 147 0.66 -20.27 -1.78
N THR A 148 0.25 -19.05 -2.11
CA THR A 148 -0.50 -18.70 -3.33
C THR A 148 0.38 -18.11 -4.44
N GLY A 149 1.63 -17.79 -4.14
CA GLY A 149 2.61 -17.26 -5.07
C GLY A 149 4.00 -17.21 -4.43
N ASP A 150 4.92 -16.50 -5.07
CA ASP A 150 6.31 -16.41 -4.61
C ASP A 150 6.40 -15.77 -3.23
N ARG A 151 5.63 -14.69 -3.01
CA ARG A 151 5.58 -13.93 -1.75
C ARG A 151 4.22 -13.97 -1.05
N GLY A 152 3.23 -14.61 -1.67
CA GLY A 152 1.83 -14.61 -1.24
C GLY A 152 1.43 -15.88 -0.49
N MET A 153 0.66 -15.69 0.59
CA MET A 153 0.08 -16.76 1.39
C MET A 153 -1.38 -16.45 1.71
N MET A 154 -2.27 -17.41 1.49
CA MET A 154 -3.67 -17.34 1.89
C MET A 154 -3.88 -18.11 3.20
N VAL A 155 -4.25 -17.39 4.24
CA VAL A 155 -4.70 -17.97 5.52
C VAL A 155 -6.21 -18.15 5.47
N VAL A 156 -6.69 -19.37 5.62
CA VAL A 156 -8.13 -19.70 5.64
C VAL A 156 -8.51 -20.24 7.01
N LEU A 157 -9.47 -19.59 7.65
CA LEU A 157 -9.93 -19.98 8.98
C LEU A 157 -10.92 -21.13 8.91
N ALA A 158 -10.74 -22.13 9.76
CA ALA A 158 -11.74 -23.18 9.93
C ALA A 158 -13.05 -22.60 10.49
N PRO A 159 -14.19 -23.31 10.33
CA PRO A 159 -15.48 -22.82 10.80
C PRO A 159 -15.47 -22.39 12.27
N THR A 160 -15.65 -21.10 12.51
CA THR A 160 -15.63 -20.43 13.81
C THR A 160 -17.01 -19.85 14.15
N ARG A 161 -17.29 -19.60 15.43
CA ARG A 161 -18.56 -19.00 15.85
C ARG A 161 -18.65 -17.51 15.51
N ARG A 162 -17.50 -16.84 15.47
CA ARG A 162 -17.37 -15.40 15.22
C ARG A 162 -16.09 -15.18 14.43
N ALA A 163 -16.19 -14.43 13.34
CA ALA A 163 -15.10 -13.96 12.49
C ALA A 163 -15.34 -12.47 12.17
N ASP A 164 -15.66 -11.71 13.20
CA ASP A 164 -15.79 -10.27 13.11
C ASP A 164 -14.42 -9.58 13.11
N LEU A 165 -14.42 -8.31 12.76
CA LEU A 165 -13.19 -7.56 12.52
C LEU A 165 -12.25 -7.56 13.74
N ASP A 166 -12.76 -7.38 14.96
CA ASP A 166 -11.93 -7.36 16.18
C ASP A 166 -11.15 -8.67 16.39
N VAL A 167 -11.80 -9.82 16.16
CA VAL A 167 -11.16 -11.14 16.27
C VAL A 167 -10.14 -11.34 15.16
N LEU A 168 -10.43 -10.86 13.96
CA LEU A 168 -9.52 -10.94 12.82
C LEU A 168 -8.30 -10.04 13.02
N MET A 169 -8.47 -8.84 13.59
CA MET A 169 -7.37 -7.94 13.93
C MET A 169 -6.45 -8.56 14.99
N GLY A 170 -6.99 -9.20 16.03
CA GLY A 170 -6.16 -9.92 17.01
C GLY A 170 -5.43 -11.15 16.43
N LEU A 171 -5.88 -11.70 15.29
CA LEU A 171 -5.10 -12.69 14.54
C LEU A 171 -4.01 -12.01 13.70
N VAL A 172 -4.33 -10.91 13.05
CA VAL A 172 -3.38 -10.11 12.27
C VAL A 172 -2.20 -9.67 13.13
N ASP A 173 -2.43 -9.13 14.32
CA ASP A 173 -1.36 -8.70 15.23
C ASP A 173 -0.40 -9.85 15.55
N ARG A 174 -0.94 -11.06 15.75
CA ARG A 174 -0.14 -12.27 16.00
C ARG A 174 0.64 -12.71 14.77
N ILE A 175 0.04 -12.64 13.59
CA ILE A 175 0.71 -12.95 12.31
C ILE A 175 1.87 -11.97 12.09
N GLN A 176 1.61 -10.67 12.20
CA GLN A 176 2.64 -9.63 12.00
C GLN A 176 3.77 -9.74 13.01
N ALA A 177 3.46 -9.97 14.29
CA ALA A 177 4.47 -10.19 15.33
C ALA A 177 5.36 -11.42 15.02
N ALA A 178 4.77 -12.52 14.55
CA ALA A 178 5.52 -13.72 14.18
C ALA A 178 6.38 -13.52 12.92
N VAL A 179 5.89 -12.76 11.94
CA VAL A 179 6.62 -12.43 10.72
C VAL A 179 7.81 -11.51 11.02
N ALA A 180 7.62 -10.51 11.88
CA ALA A 180 8.64 -9.51 12.24
C ALA A 180 9.84 -10.06 13.03
N GLU A 181 9.74 -11.26 13.61
CA GLU A 181 10.88 -11.89 14.28
C GLU A 181 12.05 -12.10 13.29
N PRO A 182 13.31 -11.80 13.63
CA PRO A 182 14.43 -12.07 12.73
C PRO A 182 14.57 -13.57 12.42
N ILE A 183 14.95 -13.92 11.19
CA ILE A 183 15.33 -15.30 10.81
C ILE A 183 16.81 -15.35 10.45
N SER A 184 17.47 -16.45 10.82
CA SER A 184 18.83 -16.72 10.37
C SER A 184 18.78 -17.53 9.08
N VAL A 185 19.31 -16.97 8.00
CA VAL A 185 19.46 -17.62 6.70
C VAL A 185 20.93 -17.48 6.30
N GLU A 186 21.60 -18.62 6.09
CA GLU A 186 23.02 -18.67 5.68
C GLU A 186 23.95 -17.82 6.57
N GLY A 187 23.64 -17.76 7.87
CA GLY A 187 24.43 -17.03 8.86
C GLY A 187 24.14 -15.53 8.97
N ARG A 188 23.23 -14.97 8.17
CA ARG A 188 22.77 -13.57 8.29
C ARG A 188 21.38 -13.49 8.89
N SER A 189 21.10 -12.38 9.57
CA SER A 189 19.80 -12.12 10.20
C SER A 189 18.94 -11.29 9.25
N VAL A 190 17.77 -11.80 8.89
CA VAL A 190 16.82 -11.13 7.98
C VAL A 190 15.57 -10.72 8.76
N ARG A 191 15.13 -9.48 8.58
CA ARG A 191 13.84 -8.99 9.07
C ARG A 191 12.92 -8.75 7.89
N VAL A 192 11.67 -9.16 8.03
CA VAL A 192 10.67 -9.03 6.97
C VAL A 192 9.40 -8.41 7.53
N HIS A 193 8.66 -7.74 6.65
CA HIS A 193 7.39 -7.10 6.93
C HIS A 193 6.31 -7.74 6.06
N CYS A 194 5.04 -7.63 6.45
CA CYS A 194 3.96 -8.16 5.62
C CYS A 194 2.73 -7.28 5.58
N CYS A 195 2.18 -7.11 4.38
CA CYS A 195 0.86 -6.53 4.20
C CYS A 195 -0.22 -7.62 4.25
N ILE A 196 -1.40 -7.28 4.80
CA ILE A 196 -2.50 -8.24 4.95
C ILE A 196 -3.83 -7.66 4.45
N GLY A 197 -4.45 -8.37 3.51
CA GLY A 197 -5.83 -8.16 3.08
C GLY A 197 -6.77 -9.15 3.76
N ILE A 198 -7.88 -8.68 4.33
CA ILE A 198 -8.82 -9.51 5.10
C ILE A 198 -10.18 -9.53 4.41
N CYS A 199 -10.80 -10.69 4.26
CA CYS A 199 -12.21 -10.81 3.88
C CYS A 199 -12.90 -11.91 4.68
N SER A 200 -13.95 -11.55 5.42
CA SER A 200 -14.85 -12.53 6.06
C SER A 200 -15.99 -12.92 5.12
N GLU A 201 -16.63 -14.06 5.40
CA GLU A 201 -17.84 -14.48 4.68
C GLU A 201 -18.94 -13.41 4.68
N ALA A 202 -19.04 -12.60 5.74
CA ALA A 202 -20.02 -11.52 5.86
C ALA A 202 -19.64 -10.25 5.06
N MET A 203 -18.36 -10.07 4.72
CA MET A 203 -17.86 -8.93 3.94
C MET A 203 -17.89 -9.23 2.43
N ALA A 204 -17.84 -10.50 2.05
CA ALA A 204 -17.70 -10.90 0.67
C ALA A 204 -18.96 -10.57 -0.17
N PRO A 205 -18.79 -10.16 -1.44
CA PRO A 205 -19.92 -9.83 -2.31
C PRO A 205 -20.76 -11.06 -2.69
N ALA A 206 -20.16 -12.26 -2.61
CA ALA A 206 -20.86 -13.52 -2.77
C ALA A 206 -20.27 -14.58 -1.83
N ARG A 207 -21.11 -15.56 -1.48
CA ARG A 207 -20.73 -16.67 -0.60
C ARG A 207 -20.02 -17.79 -1.39
N THR A 208 -18.91 -17.45 -2.03
CA THR A 208 -18.07 -18.40 -2.78
C THR A 208 -16.60 -18.18 -2.47
N GLY A 209 -15.79 -19.23 -2.60
CA GLY A 209 -14.35 -19.17 -2.40
C GLY A 209 -13.67 -18.21 -3.36
N ALA A 210 -14.14 -18.15 -4.61
CA ALA A 210 -13.68 -17.16 -5.58
C ALA A 210 -13.93 -15.71 -5.13
N ALA A 211 -15.12 -15.40 -4.62
CA ALA A 211 -15.47 -14.05 -4.18
C ALA A 211 -14.71 -13.63 -2.91
N ILE A 212 -14.60 -14.51 -1.91
CA ILE A 212 -13.83 -14.23 -0.68
C ILE A 212 -12.35 -14.01 -1.01
N MET A 213 -11.77 -14.87 -1.86
CA MET A 213 -10.37 -14.75 -2.24
C MET A 213 -10.11 -13.46 -3.04
N ALA A 214 -10.95 -13.14 -4.02
CA ALA A 214 -10.83 -11.90 -4.79
C ALA A 214 -10.97 -10.64 -3.91
N ALA A 215 -11.90 -10.67 -2.95
CA ALA A 215 -12.10 -9.58 -2.00
C ALA A 215 -10.89 -9.40 -1.07
N ALA A 216 -10.29 -10.50 -0.58
CA ALA A 216 -9.05 -10.45 0.20
C ALA A 216 -7.87 -9.91 -0.64
N ASP A 217 -7.76 -10.31 -1.92
CA ASP A 217 -6.76 -9.80 -2.87
C ASP A 217 -6.93 -8.28 -3.09
N CYS A 218 -8.16 -7.79 -3.27
CA CYS A 218 -8.45 -6.36 -3.40
C CYS A 218 -8.04 -5.59 -2.14
N ALA A 219 -8.39 -6.10 -0.95
CA ALA A 219 -8.00 -5.47 0.30
C ALA A 219 -6.48 -5.43 0.49
N LEU A 220 -5.76 -6.50 0.16
CA LEU A 220 -4.30 -6.56 0.21
C LEU A 220 -3.67 -5.50 -0.70
N ARG A 221 -4.20 -5.30 -1.91
CA ARG A 221 -3.67 -4.32 -2.84
C ARG A 221 -3.77 -2.90 -2.31
N ILE A 222 -4.87 -2.56 -1.62
CA ILE A 222 -5.02 -1.27 -0.97
C ILE A 222 -4.10 -1.17 0.25
N ALA A 223 -3.93 -2.25 1.02
CA ALA A 223 -2.98 -2.27 2.13
C ALA A 223 -1.56 -1.95 1.65
N ARG A 224 -1.08 -2.57 0.56
CA ARG A 224 0.26 -2.33 0.01
C ARG A 224 0.58 -0.87 -0.31
N ARG A 225 -0.42 -0.06 -0.65
CA ARG A 225 -0.22 1.37 -0.93
C ARG A 225 0.05 2.21 0.31
N GLN A 226 -0.24 1.69 1.50
CA GLN A 226 -0.10 2.42 2.75
C GLN A 226 1.25 2.15 3.44
N GLY A 227 2.12 1.38 2.80
CA GLY A 227 3.46 1.08 3.27
C GLY A 227 3.59 -0.31 3.90
N ASN A 228 4.66 -0.48 4.69
CA ASN A 228 4.96 -1.73 5.36
C ASN A 228 4.01 -2.02 6.51
N ASP A 229 3.74 -3.30 6.75
CA ASP A 229 2.84 -3.79 7.80
C ASP A 229 1.41 -3.24 7.72
N ALA A 230 0.99 -2.75 6.55
CA ALA A 230 -0.35 -2.25 6.36
C ALA A 230 -1.37 -3.39 6.29
N VAL A 231 -2.54 -3.13 6.86
CA VAL A 231 -3.64 -4.10 6.97
C VAL A 231 -4.92 -3.45 6.48
N ARG A 232 -5.66 -4.15 5.63
CA ARG A 232 -7.00 -3.69 5.20
C ARG A 232 -8.00 -4.83 5.20
N ALA A 233 -9.18 -4.55 5.73
CA ALA A 233 -10.35 -5.40 5.58
C ALA A 233 -11.17 -4.93 4.39
N PHE A 234 -11.66 -5.90 3.61
CA PHE A 234 -12.51 -5.65 2.45
C PHE A 234 -13.81 -4.96 2.86
N ASN A 235 -14.20 -3.97 2.06
CA ASN A 235 -15.53 -3.38 2.01
C ASN A 235 -15.88 -3.10 0.54
N ALA A 236 -17.13 -2.75 0.25
CA ALA A 236 -17.57 -2.49 -1.12
C ALA A 236 -16.81 -1.33 -1.78
N ASP A 237 -16.42 -0.31 -1.02
CA ASP A 237 -15.68 0.85 -1.53
C ASP A 237 -14.29 0.46 -2.08
N ILE A 238 -13.64 -0.53 -1.47
CA ILE A 238 -12.36 -1.08 -1.96
C ILE A 238 -12.50 -1.68 -3.35
N GLN A 239 -13.61 -2.38 -3.64
CA GLN A 239 -13.83 -2.96 -4.97
C GLN A 239 -13.95 -1.86 -6.03
N THR A 240 -14.72 -0.81 -5.73
CA THR A 240 -14.85 0.37 -6.60
C THR A 240 -13.50 1.05 -6.84
N GLN A 241 -12.69 1.23 -5.80
CA GLN A 241 -11.35 1.83 -5.94
C GLN A 241 -10.45 1.01 -6.86
N VAL A 242 -10.48 -0.31 -6.73
CA VAL A 242 -9.73 -1.24 -7.58
C VAL A 242 -10.11 -1.10 -9.05
N GLU A 243 -11.40 -1.00 -9.36
CA GLU A 243 -11.90 -0.84 -10.73
C GLU A 243 -11.53 0.52 -11.30
N ILE A 244 -11.61 1.58 -10.49
CA ILE A 244 -11.13 2.92 -10.84
C ILE A 244 -9.64 2.85 -11.19
N ASP A 245 -8.81 2.24 -10.35
CA ASP A 245 -7.38 2.17 -10.61
C ASP A 245 -7.03 1.43 -11.91
N GLN A 246 -7.76 0.35 -12.23
CA GLN A 246 -7.58 -0.37 -13.50
C GLN A 246 -7.97 0.51 -14.69
N THR A 247 -9.06 1.25 -14.56
CA THR A 247 -9.51 2.22 -15.57
C THR A 247 -8.45 3.30 -15.77
N LEU A 248 -7.98 3.92 -14.69
CA LEU A 248 -6.91 4.92 -14.72
C LEU A 248 -5.63 4.35 -15.34
N THR A 249 -5.25 3.12 -14.99
CA THR A 249 -4.06 2.45 -15.54
C THR A 249 -4.14 2.36 -17.07
N SER A 250 -5.31 2.02 -17.61
CA SER A 250 -5.51 1.91 -19.06
C SER A 250 -5.51 3.24 -19.82
N GLN A 251 -5.67 4.38 -19.12
CA GLN A 251 -5.82 5.70 -19.72
C GLN A 251 -4.59 6.60 -19.57
N ILE A 252 -3.56 6.16 -18.84
CA ILE A 252 -2.39 7.00 -18.51
C ILE A 252 -1.65 7.50 -19.74
N GLU A 253 -1.46 6.64 -20.75
CA GLU A 253 -0.70 7.02 -21.95
C GLU A 253 -1.41 8.16 -22.70
N ASP A 254 -2.72 8.02 -22.92
CA ASP A 254 -3.55 9.06 -23.54
C ASP A 254 -3.61 10.31 -22.65
N ALA A 255 -3.74 10.15 -21.33
CA ALA A 255 -3.81 11.28 -20.39
C ALA A 255 -2.54 12.13 -20.36
N LEU A 256 -1.36 11.50 -20.47
CA LEU A 256 -0.08 12.19 -20.60
C LEU A 256 0.04 12.89 -21.96
N ALA A 257 -0.38 12.24 -23.05
CA ALA A 257 -0.30 12.77 -24.40
C ALA A 257 -1.26 13.96 -24.64
N ASP A 258 -2.48 13.87 -24.11
CA ASP A 258 -3.55 14.87 -24.28
C ASP A 258 -3.41 16.07 -23.34
N GLY A 259 -2.39 16.10 -22.48
CA GLY A 259 -2.18 17.18 -21.51
C GLY A 259 -3.23 17.21 -20.39
N GLN A 260 -3.87 16.08 -20.10
CA GLN A 260 -4.85 15.96 -19.01
C GLN A 260 -4.15 16.02 -17.64
N ILE A 261 -2.89 15.54 -17.57
CA ILE A 261 -2.06 15.63 -16.37
C ILE A 261 -1.22 16.91 -16.46
N ARG A 262 -1.40 17.81 -15.50
CA ARG A 262 -0.72 19.12 -15.43
C ARG A 262 -0.48 19.54 -13.99
N PRO A 263 0.51 20.40 -13.72
CA PRO A 263 0.76 20.88 -12.37
C PRO A 263 -0.33 21.88 -11.93
N TRP A 264 -0.71 21.76 -10.66
CA TRP A 264 -1.20 22.88 -9.88
C TRP A 264 -0.05 23.41 -9.04
N PHE A 265 -0.08 24.70 -8.73
CA PHE A 265 1.01 25.38 -8.03
C PHE A 265 0.55 25.80 -6.65
N GLN A 266 1.30 25.43 -5.62
CA GLN A 266 1.07 25.88 -4.26
C GLN A 266 2.12 26.91 -3.84
N PRO A 267 1.72 28.10 -3.36
CA PRO A 267 2.67 29.15 -3.05
C PRO A 267 3.44 28.88 -1.76
N GLN A 268 4.71 29.26 -1.80
CA GLN A 268 5.64 29.33 -0.67
C GLN A 268 5.91 30.80 -0.37
N VAL A 269 5.86 31.19 0.91
CA VAL A 269 6.00 32.60 1.30
C VAL A 269 7.03 32.79 2.40
N ASP A 270 7.77 33.89 2.32
CA ASP A 270 8.70 34.32 3.37
C ASP A 270 7.89 34.85 4.57
N THR A 271 8.14 34.31 5.75
CA THR A 271 7.37 34.61 6.98
C THR A 271 7.55 36.04 7.47
N ARG A 272 8.70 36.66 7.17
CA ARG A 272 9.06 38.00 7.64
C ARG A 272 8.54 39.10 6.72
N THR A 273 8.66 38.89 5.41
CA THR A 273 8.36 39.90 4.39
C THR A 273 7.00 39.68 3.74
N GLY A 274 6.44 38.47 3.85
CA GLY A 274 5.26 38.05 3.13
C GLY A 274 5.46 37.91 1.63
N ARG A 275 6.69 38.04 1.11
CA ARG A 275 6.96 37.91 -0.34
C ARG A 275 6.81 36.46 -0.80
N ILE A 276 6.59 36.26 -2.09
CA ILE A 276 6.63 34.93 -2.71
C ILE A 276 8.08 34.45 -2.65
N ALA A 277 8.30 33.30 -2.01
CA ALA A 277 9.58 32.60 -2.00
C ALA A 277 9.68 31.60 -3.15
N GLY A 278 8.55 31.05 -3.58
CA GLY A 278 8.47 30.12 -4.71
C GLY A 278 7.08 29.51 -4.83
N PHE A 279 6.96 28.49 -5.68
CA PHE A 279 5.79 27.62 -5.75
C PHE A 279 6.22 26.17 -5.79
N GLU A 280 5.44 25.26 -5.22
CA GLU A 280 5.58 23.83 -5.45
C GLU A 280 4.65 23.39 -6.59
N ALA A 281 5.19 22.63 -7.55
CA ALA A 281 4.43 22.04 -8.64
C ALA A 281 3.89 20.65 -8.24
N LEU A 282 2.58 20.59 -8.07
CA LEU A 282 1.85 19.42 -7.62
C LEU A 282 1.00 18.85 -8.75
N ALA A 283 1.32 17.63 -9.21
CA ALA A 283 0.60 17.00 -10.31
C ALA A 283 -0.92 16.88 -10.05
N ARG A 284 -1.73 17.14 -11.06
CA ARG A 284 -3.19 16.92 -11.06
C ARG A 284 -3.62 16.33 -12.38
N TRP A 285 -4.47 15.31 -12.34
CA TRP A 285 -5.08 14.75 -13.54
C TRP A 285 -6.50 15.29 -13.71
N HIS A 286 -6.71 16.11 -14.73
CA HIS A 286 -8.01 16.60 -15.16
C HIS A 286 -8.69 15.51 -15.99
N HIS A 287 -9.27 14.53 -15.31
CA HIS A 287 -9.93 13.40 -15.94
C HIS A 287 -11.32 13.84 -16.45
N PRO A 288 -11.73 13.47 -17.69
CA PRO A 288 -12.98 13.92 -18.30
C PRO A 288 -14.23 13.53 -17.51
N GLU A 289 -14.28 12.32 -16.94
CA GLU A 289 -15.44 11.81 -16.17
C GLU A 289 -15.30 12.00 -14.65
N LEU A 290 -14.13 11.74 -14.07
CA LEU A 290 -13.89 11.76 -12.63
C LEU A 290 -13.50 13.14 -12.07
N GLY A 291 -13.33 14.15 -12.94
CA GLY A 291 -12.89 15.48 -12.54
C GLY A 291 -11.40 15.54 -12.20
N VAL A 292 -11.03 16.44 -11.28
CA VAL A 292 -9.62 16.66 -10.92
C VAL A 292 -9.17 15.65 -9.86
N LEU A 293 -8.27 14.75 -10.26
CA LEU A 293 -7.68 13.74 -9.39
C LEU A 293 -6.38 14.24 -8.76
N SER A 294 -6.19 13.89 -7.49
CA SER A 294 -4.97 14.15 -6.71
C SER A 294 -3.89 13.08 -6.97
N PRO A 295 -2.60 13.38 -6.71
CA PRO A 295 -1.50 12.43 -6.90
C PRO A 295 -1.75 11.07 -6.24
N ALA A 296 -2.29 11.04 -5.02
CA ALA A 296 -2.59 9.80 -4.29
C ALA A 296 -3.53 8.84 -5.06
N GLN A 297 -4.35 9.37 -5.98
CA GLN A 297 -5.30 8.57 -6.76
C GLN A 297 -4.69 7.99 -8.04
N PHE A 298 -3.64 8.61 -8.60
CA PHE A 298 -3.12 8.21 -9.92
C PHE A 298 -1.62 7.92 -9.98
N LEU A 299 -0.81 8.30 -8.99
CA LEU A 299 0.62 7.96 -8.96
C LEU A 299 0.86 6.44 -8.91
N GLY A 300 0.01 5.71 -8.17
CA GLY A 300 0.05 4.23 -8.15
C GLY A 300 -0.14 3.62 -9.54
N PRO A 301 -1.24 3.95 -10.25
CA PRO A 301 -1.41 3.60 -11.66
C PRO A 301 -0.24 4.02 -12.58
N ILE A 302 0.37 5.20 -12.40
CA ILE A 302 1.52 5.65 -13.22
C ILE A 302 2.76 4.79 -12.99
N ALA A 303 3.08 4.49 -11.74
CA ALA A 303 4.19 3.61 -11.41
C ALA A 303 3.96 2.20 -11.97
N ALA A 304 2.72 1.71 -11.94
CA ALA A 304 2.37 0.39 -12.49
C ALA A 304 2.55 0.28 -14.02
N THR A 305 2.52 1.39 -14.75
CA THR A 305 2.79 1.43 -16.20
C THR A 305 4.25 1.77 -16.53
N GLY A 306 5.10 2.03 -15.53
CA GLY A 306 6.49 2.46 -15.74
C GLY A 306 6.62 3.86 -16.36
N ARG A 307 5.60 4.70 -16.20
CA ARG A 307 5.49 6.04 -16.83
C ARG A 307 5.89 7.19 -15.90
N SER A 308 6.51 6.89 -14.76
CA SER A 308 6.96 7.88 -13.77
C SER A 308 7.91 8.93 -14.37
N ALA A 309 8.81 8.50 -15.27
CA ALA A 309 9.71 9.41 -15.98
C ALA A 309 8.97 10.38 -16.91
N ASP A 310 7.95 9.90 -17.62
CA ASP A 310 7.14 10.70 -18.54
C ASP A 310 6.31 11.73 -17.77
N LEU A 311 5.74 11.35 -16.61
CA LEU A 311 5.09 12.29 -15.70
C LEU A 311 6.05 13.40 -15.26
N GLY A 312 7.27 13.03 -14.85
CA GLY A 312 8.29 14.00 -14.46
C GLY A 312 8.58 15.02 -15.55
N ASP A 313 8.71 14.59 -16.80
CA ASP A 313 8.94 15.48 -17.94
C ASP A 313 7.76 16.41 -18.22
N VAL A 314 6.53 15.91 -18.07
CA VAL A 314 5.31 16.73 -18.20
C VAL A 314 5.28 17.82 -17.14
N ILE A 315 5.52 17.46 -15.86
CA ILE A 315 5.49 18.42 -14.75
C ILE A 315 6.64 19.42 -14.87
N LEU A 316 7.88 18.98 -15.12
CA LEU A 316 9.03 19.86 -15.26
C LEU A 316 8.84 20.87 -16.40
N ARG A 317 8.40 20.39 -17.57
CA ARG A 317 8.15 21.26 -18.73
C ARG A 317 7.09 22.31 -18.42
N ALA A 318 5.98 21.91 -17.79
CA ALA A 318 4.92 22.83 -17.42
C ALA A 318 5.38 23.85 -16.35
N SER A 319 6.23 23.45 -15.40
CA SER A 319 6.84 24.35 -14.41
C SER A 319 7.77 25.37 -15.04
N ILE A 320 8.59 24.97 -16.02
CA ILE A 320 9.45 25.87 -16.80
C ILE A 320 8.60 26.90 -17.56
N LEU A 321 7.53 26.46 -18.22
CA LEU A 321 6.62 27.36 -18.92
C LEU A 321 5.91 28.33 -17.96
N ALA A 322 5.55 27.87 -16.76
CA ALA A 322 4.97 28.72 -15.72
C ALA A 322 5.95 29.80 -15.23
N LEU A 323 7.24 29.47 -15.04
CA LEU A 323 8.28 30.45 -14.70
C LEU A 323 8.39 31.56 -15.75
N ILE A 324 8.45 31.19 -17.03
CA ILE A 324 8.52 32.15 -18.14
C ILE A 324 7.28 33.07 -18.13
N GLU A 325 6.11 32.50 -17.90
CA GLU A 325 4.86 33.25 -17.92
C GLU A 325 4.69 34.15 -16.67
N TRP A 326 5.16 33.73 -15.50
CA TRP A 326 5.22 34.62 -14.33
C TRP A 326 6.14 35.81 -14.57
N ASP A 327 7.31 35.61 -15.17
CA ASP A 327 8.20 36.71 -15.53
C ASP A 327 7.53 37.67 -16.52
N ARG A 328 6.86 37.12 -17.54
CA ARG A 328 6.13 37.90 -18.56
C ARG A 328 4.99 38.73 -17.94
N THR A 329 4.36 38.22 -16.89
CA THR A 329 3.27 38.91 -16.16
C THR A 329 3.77 39.81 -15.04
N GLY A 330 5.08 39.90 -14.82
CA GLY A 330 5.70 40.75 -13.80
C GLY A 330 5.62 40.19 -12.38
N ILE A 331 5.24 38.92 -12.22
CA ILE A 331 5.20 38.24 -10.93
C ILE A 331 6.59 37.63 -10.68
N SER A 332 7.29 38.16 -9.69
CA SER A 332 8.59 37.63 -9.30
C SER A 332 8.43 36.32 -8.54
N VAL A 333 8.66 35.20 -9.25
CA VAL A 333 8.75 33.86 -8.66
C VAL A 333 10.21 33.40 -8.69
N PRO A 334 10.91 33.36 -7.54
CA PRO A 334 12.32 33.00 -7.51
C PRO A 334 12.58 31.55 -7.98
N CYS A 335 11.73 30.62 -7.55
CA CYS A 335 11.95 29.19 -7.75
C CYS A 335 10.63 28.40 -7.82
N VAL A 336 10.64 27.28 -8.54
CA VAL A 336 9.59 26.26 -8.52
C VAL A 336 10.14 24.92 -8.06
N GLY A 337 9.52 24.35 -7.02
CA GLY A 337 9.77 22.99 -6.55
C GLY A 337 9.13 21.94 -7.46
N VAL A 338 9.90 20.94 -7.86
CA VAL A 338 9.45 19.79 -8.64
C VAL A 338 9.87 18.52 -7.92
N ASN A 339 8.88 17.70 -7.59
CA ASN A 339 9.06 16.41 -6.94
C ASN A 339 9.75 15.40 -7.88
N VAL A 340 10.79 14.74 -7.38
CA VAL A 340 11.48 13.65 -8.08
C VAL A 340 11.44 12.39 -7.23
N SER A 341 10.81 11.35 -7.78
CA SER A 341 10.69 10.05 -7.12
C SER A 341 11.99 9.27 -7.11
N LEU A 342 12.10 8.30 -6.19
CA LEU A 342 13.23 7.37 -6.13
C LEU A 342 13.43 6.62 -7.45
N GLU A 343 12.35 6.17 -8.08
CA GLU A 343 12.39 5.49 -9.39
C GLU A 343 13.08 6.37 -10.44
N GLN A 344 12.75 7.66 -10.50
CA GLN A 344 13.39 8.59 -11.42
C GLN A 344 14.85 8.83 -11.08
N LEU A 345 15.22 8.91 -9.80
CA LEU A 345 16.62 9.09 -9.37
C LEU A 345 17.52 7.92 -9.80
N THR A 346 16.95 6.74 -10.02
CA THR A 346 17.70 5.58 -10.55
C THR A 346 17.92 5.63 -12.07
N ASP A 347 17.26 6.53 -12.81
CA ASP A 347 17.48 6.70 -14.25
C ASP A 347 18.85 7.36 -14.51
N PRO A 348 19.81 6.67 -15.15
CA PRO A 348 21.13 7.21 -15.47
C PRO A 348 21.13 8.51 -16.26
N ARG A 349 20.04 8.82 -16.97
CA ARG A 349 19.88 10.00 -17.85
C ARG A 349 19.06 11.12 -17.23
N LEU A 350 18.60 10.98 -15.98
CA LEU A 350 17.75 11.98 -15.33
C LEU A 350 18.37 13.37 -15.36
N ALA A 351 19.60 13.51 -14.85
CA ALA A 351 20.26 14.82 -14.74
C ALA A 351 20.46 15.47 -16.12
N GLU A 352 20.88 14.69 -17.12
CA GLU A 352 21.03 15.15 -18.50
C GLU A 352 19.71 15.65 -19.08
N ARG A 353 18.61 14.90 -18.88
CA ARG A 353 17.27 15.27 -19.34
C ARG A 353 16.80 16.57 -18.70
N ILE A 354 16.93 16.73 -17.39
CA ILE A 354 16.50 17.94 -16.66
C ILE A 354 17.33 19.14 -17.13
N LEU A 355 18.66 18.98 -17.24
CA LEU A 355 19.55 20.05 -17.70
C LEU A 355 19.20 20.50 -19.13
N TRP A 356 18.95 19.55 -20.03
CA TRP A 356 18.53 19.85 -21.39
C TRP A 356 17.19 20.61 -21.44
N GLN A 357 16.26 20.30 -20.53
CA GLN A 357 14.96 21.00 -20.46
C GLN A 357 15.11 22.45 -20.03
N VAL A 358 15.96 22.78 -19.05
CA VAL A 358 16.15 24.17 -18.63
C VAL A 358 16.98 24.95 -19.65
N ASP A 359 18.03 24.34 -20.22
CA ASP A 359 18.93 24.95 -21.20
C ASP A 359 18.18 25.36 -22.47
N ARG A 360 17.35 24.46 -23.03
CA ARG A 360 16.58 24.75 -24.26
C ARG A 360 15.56 25.89 -24.10
N HIS A 361 15.19 26.22 -22.86
CA HIS A 361 14.20 27.25 -22.52
C HIS A 361 14.85 28.49 -21.89
N ASP A 362 16.19 28.56 -21.83
CA ASP A 362 16.96 29.66 -21.26
C ASP A 362 16.56 29.98 -19.80
N ILE A 363 16.27 28.93 -19.03
CA ILE A 363 15.98 29.03 -17.59
C ILE A 363 17.23 28.71 -16.79
N ALA A 364 17.59 29.62 -15.87
CA ALA A 364 18.66 29.38 -14.92
C ALA A 364 18.31 28.19 -13.99
N PRO A 365 19.21 27.20 -13.81
CA PRO A 365 18.97 26.01 -12.99
C PRO A 365 18.50 26.30 -11.56
N GLU A 366 18.96 27.41 -10.96
CA GLU A 366 18.61 27.82 -9.59
C GLU A 366 17.11 28.15 -9.42
N ARG A 367 16.39 28.34 -10.53
CA ARG A 367 14.94 28.58 -10.54
C ARG A 367 14.10 27.31 -10.45
N ILE A 368 14.74 26.14 -10.53
CA ILE A 368 14.10 24.86 -10.31
C ILE A 368 14.70 24.24 -9.04
N ALA A 369 13.84 23.97 -8.07
CA ALA A 369 14.19 23.19 -6.89
C ALA A 369 13.78 21.74 -7.14
N ILE A 370 14.75 20.83 -7.04
CA ILE A 370 14.52 19.39 -7.10
C ILE A 370 14.18 18.93 -5.70
N GLU A 371 12.94 18.52 -5.49
CA GLU A 371 12.45 18.02 -4.21
C GLU A 371 12.62 16.50 -4.15
N ILE A 372 13.36 16.03 -3.15
CA ILE A 372 13.65 14.61 -2.92
C ILE A 372 13.18 14.21 -1.52
N LEU A 373 12.51 13.06 -1.41
CA LEU A 373 12.04 12.58 -0.11
C LEU A 373 13.20 12.24 0.83
N GLU A 374 12.99 12.48 2.13
CA GLU A 374 13.91 12.05 3.20
C GLU A 374 14.26 10.55 3.12
N THR A 375 13.28 9.74 2.73
CA THR A 375 13.36 8.28 2.68
C THR A 375 14.16 7.74 1.49
N VAL A 376 14.70 8.63 0.63
CA VAL A 376 15.72 8.27 -0.35
C VAL A 376 16.95 7.80 0.41
N THR A 377 16.92 6.51 0.76
CA THR A 377 17.99 5.81 1.42
C THR A 377 19.04 5.54 0.36
N LEU A 378 20.16 6.24 0.44
CA LEU A 378 21.38 5.79 -0.22
C LEU A 378 21.74 4.44 0.38
N ARG A 379 21.30 3.36 -0.27
CA ARG A 379 21.86 2.05 -0.01
C ARG A 379 23.30 2.07 -0.50
N ASP A 380 24.18 1.31 0.15
CA ASP A 380 25.49 1.01 -0.41
C ASP A 380 25.29 0.37 -1.79
N GLY A 381 25.55 1.12 -2.88
CA GLY A 381 25.50 0.62 -4.25
C GLY A 381 24.67 1.44 -5.26
N ASP A 382 23.88 2.43 -4.88
CA ASP A 382 23.16 3.28 -5.85
C ASP A 382 24.00 4.49 -6.29
N GLU A 383 25.17 4.20 -6.87
CA GLU A 383 26.07 5.20 -7.46
C GLU A 383 25.34 6.13 -8.45
N THR A 384 24.32 5.63 -9.13
CA THR A 384 23.48 6.40 -10.06
C THR A 384 22.71 7.52 -9.36
N ILE A 385 22.10 7.25 -8.19
CA ILE A 385 21.35 8.27 -7.44
C ILE A 385 22.28 9.39 -7.00
N VAL A 386 23.40 9.01 -6.36
CA VAL A 386 24.41 9.97 -5.90
C VAL A 386 24.95 10.79 -7.07
N ARG A 387 25.25 10.13 -8.20
CA ARG A 387 25.71 10.79 -9.42
C ARG A 387 24.69 11.78 -9.96
N ASN A 388 23.41 11.40 -10.03
CA ASN A 388 22.36 12.27 -10.51
C ASN A 388 22.16 13.49 -9.60
N ILE A 389 22.10 13.29 -8.28
CA ILE A 389 21.96 14.38 -7.31
C ILE A 389 23.16 15.33 -7.40
N ASN A 390 24.38 14.80 -7.43
CA ASN A 390 25.59 15.62 -7.58
C ASN A 390 25.60 16.37 -8.91
N ALA A 391 25.23 15.71 -10.03
CA ALA A 391 25.19 16.36 -11.34
C ALA A 391 24.16 17.50 -11.39
N LEU A 392 22.99 17.33 -10.75
CA LEU A 392 21.99 18.40 -10.63
C LEU A 392 22.51 19.55 -9.76
N ARG A 393 23.09 19.26 -8.59
CA ARG A 393 23.71 20.29 -7.75
C ARG A 393 24.81 21.05 -8.49
N ASP A 394 25.73 20.34 -9.13
CA ASP A 394 26.90 20.93 -9.80
C ASP A 394 26.48 21.74 -11.03
N ALA A 395 25.31 21.45 -11.61
CA ALA A 395 24.68 22.26 -12.65
C ALA A 395 23.95 23.51 -12.11
N GLY A 396 23.84 23.70 -10.79
CA GLY A 396 23.24 24.89 -10.17
C GLY A 396 21.78 24.71 -9.73
N PHE A 397 21.20 23.51 -9.81
CA PHE A 397 19.85 23.28 -9.31
C PHE A 397 19.79 23.41 -7.78
N ARG A 398 18.70 24.00 -7.27
CA ARG A 398 18.41 23.92 -5.83
C ARG A 398 17.96 22.51 -5.49
N LEU A 399 18.37 22.03 -4.33
CA LEU A 399 18.01 20.71 -3.82
C LEU A 399 17.27 20.88 -2.51
N ASP A 400 16.03 20.39 -2.47
CA ASP A 400 15.17 20.48 -1.31
C ASP A 400 14.91 19.07 -0.77
N LEU A 401 15.07 18.91 0.54
CA LEU A 401 14.74 17.66 1.23
C LEU A 401 13.31 17.72 1.73
N ASP A 402 12.46 16.83 1.23
CA ASP A 402 11.03 16.78 1.48
C ASP A 402 10.65 15.79 2.59
N ASP A 403 9.49 16.01 3.22
CA ASP A 403 8.93 15.18 4.30
C ASP A 403 9.87 14.98 5.53
N PHE A 404 10.72 15.96 5.84
CA PHE A 404 11.75 15.79 6.87
C PHE A 404 11.18 15.58 8.28
N GLY A 405 11.66 14.54 8.95
CA GLY A 405 11.28 14.11 10.30
C GLY A 405 10.38 12.86 10.31
N THR A 406 9.94 12.39 9.15
CA THR A 406 9.10 11.18 9.03
C THR A 406 9.88 9.93 8.65
N GLY A 407 11.10 10.11 8.14
CA GLY A 407 12.01 9.06 7.71
C GLY A 407 13.25 8.92 8.59
N ALA A 408 14.26 8.27 8.02
CA ALA A 408 15.57 8.11 8.62
C ALA A 408 16.65 8.72 7.72
N ALA A 409 16.52 9.99 7.32
CA ALA A 409 17.66 10.66 6.69
C ALA A 409 18.77 10.78 7.71
N SER A 410 19.92 10.22 7.36
CA SER A 410 21.14 10.53 8.08
C SER A 410 21.50 11.99 7.84
N ILE A 411 21.83 12.72 8.90
CA ILE A 411 22.46 14.05 8.83
C ILE A 411 23.68 14.02 7.88
N ALA A 412 24.34 12.86 7.75
CA ALA A 412 25.42 12.65 6.79
C ALA A 412 24.97 12.82 5.33
N HIS A 413 23.76 12.37 4.95
CA HIS A 413 23.25 12.51 3.58
C HIS A 413 22.89 13.97 3.26
N ILE A 414 22.32 14.69 4.23
CA ILE A 414 22.03 16.13 4.12
C ILE A 414 23.33 16.89 3.76
N ALA A 415 24.39 16.62 4.51
CA ALA A 415 25.69 17.24 4.28
C ALA A 415 26.34 16.79 2.96
N GLN A 416 26.25 15.50 2.62
CA GLN A 416 26.82 14.93 1.40
C GLN A 416 26.20 15.51 0.12
N PHE A 417 24.87 15.68 0.10
CA PHE A 417 24.17 16.18 -1.07
C PHE A 417 24.25 17.69 -1.23
N GLY A 418 24.58 18.43 -0.17
CA GLY A 418 24.57 19.89 -0.21
C GLY A 418 23.15 20.41 -0.45
N VAL A 419 22.19 19.89 0.31
CA VAL A 419 20.80 20.36 0.22
C VAL A 419 20.72 21.83 0.62
N HIS A 420 19.88 22.58 -0.09
CA HIS A 420 19.71 24.02 0.08
C HIS A 420 18.62 24.33 1.10
N ARG A 421 17.61 23.46 1.20
CA ARG A 421 16.45 23.66 2.04
C ARG A 421 15.90 22.36 2.59
N ILE A 422 15.43 22.39 3.84
CA ILE A 422 14.68 21.30 4.48
C ILE A 422 13.21 21.71 4.57
N LYS A 423 12.32 20.88 4.03
CA LYS A 423 10.86 21.00 4.18
C LYS A 423 10.41 20.17 5.38
N ILE A 424 9.89 20.84 6.40
CA ILE A 424 9.46 20.24 7.67
C ILE A 424 8.04 19.72 7.47
N ASP A 425 7.87 18.40 7.60
CA ASP A 425 6.60 17.73 7.35
C ASP A 425 5.45 18.29 8.19
N ARG A 426 4.26 18.31 7.58
CA ARG A 426 3.01 18.80 8.16
C ARG A 426 2.71 18.17 9.52
N SER A 427 3.07 16.90 9.78
CA SER A 427 2.77 16.25 11.05
C SER A 427 3.40 16.96 12.26
N PHE A 428 4.52 17.67 12.06
CA PHE A 428 5.16 18.50 13.08
C PHE A 428 4.58 19.92 13.16
N ILE A 429 3.99 20.41 12.09
CA ILE A 429 3.46 21.77 11.99
C ILE A 429 2.03 21.88 12.50
N GLN A 430 1.19 20.90 12.20
CA GLN A 430 -0.21 20.92 12.60
C GLN A 430 -0.36 21.07 14.13
N GLU A 431 -1.15 22.03 14.60
CA GLU A 431 -1.35 22.35 16.03
C GLU A 431 -0.06 22.75 16.80
N ILE A 432 0.97 23.27 16.12
CA ILE A 432 2.23 23.68 16.77
C ILE A 432 2.03 24.81 17.79
N ASP A 433 1.02 25.67 17.59
CA ASP A 433 0.64 26.74 18.52
C ASP A 433 0.28 26.18 19.91
N ARG A 434 -0.34 24.98 19.97
CA ARG A 434 -0.86 24.38 21.21
C ARG A 434 0.03 23.28 21.77
N ASN A 435 0.97 22.76 20.98
CA ASN A 435 1.76 21.60 21.35
C ASN A 435 3.24 21.96 21.60
N ALA A 436 3.61 22.08 22.88
CA ALA A 436 4.99 22.39 23.28
C ALA A 436 6.01 21.36 22.76
N ARG A 437 5.65 20.07 22.71
CA ARG A 437 6.55 19.02 22.20
C ARG A 437 6.81 19.19 20.70
N LYS A 438 5.81 19.59 19.91
CA LYS A 438 6.00 19.91 18.49
C LYS A 438 6.91 21.13 18.32
N ARG A 439 6.74 22.16 19.14
CA ARG A 439 7.65 23.32 19.17
C ARG A 439 9.08 22.93 19.47
N ASP A 440 9.32 22.07 20.45
CA ASP A 440 10.67 21.61 20.79
C ASP A 440 11.33 20.86 19.62
N VAL A 441 10.57 20.00 18.93
CA VAL A 441 11.07 19.26 17.75
C VAL A 441 11.39 20.22 16.60
N VAL A 442 10.47 21.12 16.25
CA VAL A 442 10.70 22.10 15.17
C VAL A 442 11.87 23.03 15.53
N ALA A 443 12.01 23.47 16.78
CA ALA A 443 13.16 24.27 17.22
C ALA A 443 14.49 23.52 17.04
N ALA A 444 14.51 22.21 17.32
CA ALA A 444 15.70 21.39 17.09
C ALA A 444 16.05 21.28 15.60
N ILE A 445 15.05 21.13 14.72
CA ILE A 445 15.24 21.10 13.26
C ILE A 445 15.76 22.44 12.76
N LEU A 446 15.17 23.56 13.20
CA LEU A 446 15.63 24.91 12.85
C LEU A 446 17.08 25.13 13.29
N GLY A 447 17.43 24.74 14.52
CA GLY A 447 18.80 24.85 15.03
C GLY A 447 19.82 23.96 14.29
N LEU A 448 19.39 22.80 13.78
CA LEU A 448 20.22 21.96 12.91
C LEU A 448 20.46 22.64 11.56
N ALA A 449 19.40 23.13 10.93
CA ALA A 449 19.47 23.79 9.62
C ALA A 449 20.36 25.05 9.68
N GLU A 450 20.23 25.86 10.72
CA GLU A 450 21.08 27.03 10.96
C GLU A 450 22.57 26.64 11.02
N ARG A 451 22.92 25.59 11.79
CA ARG A 451 24.31 25.12 11.92
C ARG A 451 24.89 24.59 10.62
N LEU A 452 24.05 24.06 9.75
CA LEU A 452 24.44 23.56 8.43
C LEU A 452 24.35 24.65 7.34
N SER A 453 23.88 25.86 7.68
CA SER A 453 23.61 26.93 6.71
C SER A 453 22.61 26.53 5.62
N ILE A 454 21.55 25.82 6.02
CA ILE A 454 20.48 25.32 5.17
C ILE A 454 19.19 26.09 5.48
N GLU A 455 18.41 26.44 4.46
CA GLU A 455 17.10 27.08 4.65
C GLU A 455 16.07 26.10 5.19
N THR A 456 14.98 26.59 5.78
CA THR A 456 13.86 25.76 6.18
C THR A 456 12.54 26.26 5.61
N LEU A 457 11.61 25.34 5.40
CA LEU A 457 10.25 25.62 4.99
C LEU A 457 9.32 24.73 5.80
N ALA A 458 8.33 25.32 6.48
CA ALA A 458 7.32 24.56 7.21
C ALA A 458 6.12 24.28 6.31
N GLU A 459 5.72 23.01 6.20
CA GLU A 459 4.64 22.58 5.34
C GLU A 459 3.33 22.36 6.09
N GLY A 460 2.22 22.49 5.36
CA GLY A 460 0.89 22.22 5.90
C GLY A 460 0.42 23.21 6.96
N VAL A 461 0.87 24.47 6.90
CA VAL A 461 0.32 25.55 7.73
C VAL A 461 -1.14 25.80 7.35
N GLU A 462 -2.07 25.63 8.30
CA GLU A 462 -3.51 25.76 8.08
C GLU A 462 -4.10 27.00 8.77
N THR A 463 -3.51 27.45 9.89
CA THR A 463 -4.06 28.57 10.68
C THR A 463 -3.11 29.77 10.78
N PRO A 464 -3.65 30.99 10.98
CA PRO A 464 -2.82 32.16 11.28
C PRO A 464 -1.98 32.00 12.55
N GLU A 465 -2.48 31.27 13.55
CA GLU A 465 -1.77 31.01 14.81
C GLU A 465 -0.54 30.10 14.60
N GLU A 466 -0.65 29.08 13.75
CA GLU A 466 0.48 28.23 13.36
C GLU A 466 1.53 29.07 12.62
N GLN A 467 1.09 29.91 11.68
CA GLN A 467 1.98 30.82 10.94
C GLN A 467 2.73 31.79 11.87
N ALA A 468 2.01 32.41 12.82
CA ALA A 468 2.60 33.31 13.79
C ALA A 468 3.63 32.61 14.67
N THR A 469 3.30 31.40 15.17
CA THR A 469 4.21 30.58 15.98
C THR A 469 5.49 30.25 15.20
N LEU A 470 5.38 29.85 13.92
CA LEU A 470 6.54 29.55 13.08
C LEU A 470 7.41 30.78 12.80
N ALA A 471 6.80 31.94 12.60
CA ALA A 471 7.51 33.20 12.44
C ALA A 471 8.27 33.59 13.71
N GLU A 472 7.65 33.45 14.90
CA GLU A 472 8.30 33.67 16.20
C GLU A 472 9.46 32.73 16.45
N MET A 473 9.36 31.48 16.00
CA MET A 473 10.43 30.49 16.08
C MET A 473 11.56 30.72 15.07
N GLY A 474 11.42 31.68 14.14
CA GLY A 474 12.42 32.01 13.13
C GLY A 474 12.42 31.09 11.90
N CYS A 475 11.31 30.38 11.63
CA CYS A 475 11.18 29.63 10.38
C CYS A 475 11.04 30.62 9.21
N PRO A 476 11.93 30.62 8.20
CA PRO A 476 11.99 31.66 7.19
C PRO A 476 10.90 31.52 6.12
N HIS A 477 10.47 30.30 5.80
CA HIS A 477 9.45 30.05 4.78
C HIS A 477 8.32 29.17 5.30
N VAL A 478 7.11 29.38 4.76
CA VAL A 478 5.92 28.57 5.05
C VAL A 478 5.14 28.26 3.78
N GLN A 479 4.50 27.09 3.79
CA GLN A 479 3.56 26.63 2.78
C GLN A 479 2.38 25.94 3.47
N GLY A 480 1.17 26.10 2.94
CA GLY A 480 -0.01 25.41 3.44
C GLY A 480 -1.31 26.08 3.07
N PHE A 481 -2.44 25.46 3.44
CA PHE A 481 -3.78 25.93 3.07
C PHE A 481 -4.16 27.25 3.74
N GLY A 482 -3.53 27.61 4.86
CA GLY A 482 -3.66 28.92 5.49
C GLY A 482 -3.08 30.05 4.62
N ILE A 483 -2.15 29.73 3.71
CA ILE A 483 -1.60 30.65 2.72
C ILE A 483 -2.44 30.61 1.44
N ALA A 484 -2.49 29.44 0.80
CA ALA A 484 -3.39 29.10 -0.29
C ALA A 484 -3.39 27.59 -0.55
N LYS A 485 -4.51 27.09 -1.06
CA LYS A 485 -4.56 25.74 -1.63
C LYS A 485 -3.76 25.71 -2.94
N PRO A 486 -3.23 24.54 -3.36
CA PRO A 486 -2.71 24.36 -4.72
C PRO A 486 -3.78 24.82 -5.74
N MET A 487 -3.36 25.52 -6.78
CA MET A 487 -4.28 26.08 -7.78
C MET A 487 -3.73 25.95 -9.22
N PRO A 488 -4.59 25.93 -10.25
CA PRO A 488 -4.15 26.06 -11.64
C PRO A 488 -3.28 27.30 -11.86
N PHE A 489 -2.44 27.28 -12.89
CA PHE A 489 -1.55 28.40 -13.21
C PHE A 489 -2.29 29.75 -13.28
N GLU A 490 -3.44 29.78 -13.94
CA GLU A 490 -4.22 30.99 -14.19
C GLU A 490 -4.63 31.68 -12.88
N ASP A 491 -4.95 30.89 -11.86
CA ASP A 491 -5.36 31.37 -10.55
C ASP A 491 -4.17 31.90 -9.74
N THR A 492 -2.94 31.44 -10.02
CA THR A 492 -1.74 31.94 -9.32
C THR A 492 -1.49 33.42 -9.60
N VAL A 493 -1.78 33.89 -10.82
CA VAL A 493 -1.61 35.28 -11.23
C VAL A 493 -2.59 36.18 -10.47
N ILE A 494 -3.85 35.72 -10.37
CA ILE A 494 -4.91 36.42 -9.61
C ILE A 494 -4.56 36.44 -8.13
N TRP A 495 -4.12 35.29 -7.58
CA TRP A 495 -3.72 35.17 -6.19
C TRP A 495 -2.57 36.12 -5.86
N ALA A 496 -1.49 36.12 -6.66
CA ALA A 496 -0.31 36.94 -6.42
C ALA A 496 -0.60 38.45 -6.41
N ASN A 497 -1.46 38.92 -7.32
CA ASN A 497 -1.81 40.34 -7.44
C ASN A 497 -2.71 40.86 -6.30
N ASN A 498 -3.49 39.99 -5.66
CA ASN A 498 -4.41 40.37 -4.60
C ASN A 498 -3.79 40.32 -3.19
N ARG A 499 -2.49 40.02 -3.08
CA ARG A 499 -1.82 39.90 -1.77
C ARG A 499 -1.55 41.29 -1.18
N PRO A 500 -1.84 41.50 0.11
CA PRO A 500 -1.29 42.63 0.84
C PRO A 500 0.23 42.43 0.97
N VAL A 501 0.99 43.04 0.06
CA VAL A 501 2.46 43.03 0.16
C VAL A 501 2.87 43.81 1.42
N GLY A 502 3.88 43.31 2.15
CA GLY A 502 4.48 44.02 3.27
C GLY A 502 4.82 45.48 2.93
N GLN A 503 4.76 46.37 3.93
CA GLN A 503 4.79 47.85 3.81
C GLN A 503 5.89 48.43 2.91
N ASP A 504 6.98 47.71 2.64
CA ASP A 504 8.12 48.16 1.84
C ASP A 504 7.81 48.37 0.34
N ASP A 505 6.90 47.59 -0.27
CA ASP A 505 6.57 47.77 -1.69
C ASP A 505 5.58 48.92 -1.92
N ARG A 506 4.76 49.29 -0.92
CA ARG A 506 3.98 50.54 -0.99
C ARG A 506 4.90 51.76 -1.06
N LEU A 507 6.02 51.75 -0.34
CA LEU A 507 7.02 52.82 -0.39
C LEU A 507 7.81 52.83 -1.70
N ARG A 508 8.09 51.68 -2.32
CA ARG A 508 8.70 51.62 -3.67
C ARG A 508 7.73 52.08 -4.76
N LEU A 509 6.49 51.60 -4.76
CA LEU A 509 5.45 52.00 -5.71
C LEU A 509 5.11 53.50 -5.60
N MET A 510 5.09 54.05 -4.39
CA MET A 510 4.93 55.49 -4.16
C MET A 510 6.16 56.30 -4.59
N ARG A 511 7.38 55.77 -4.45
CA ARG A 511 8.60 56.44 -4.96
C ARG A 511 8.70 56.44 -6.47
N THR A 512 8.21 55.41 -7.16
CA THR A 512 8.16 55.36 -8.63
C THR A 512 7.03 56.20 -9.22
N GLN A 513 5.95 56.47 -8.48
CA GLN A 513 4.90 57.41 -8.90
C GLN A 513 5.17 58.87 -8.52
N GLY A 514 6.22 59.14 -7.73
CA GLY A 514 6.62 60.49 -7.30
C GLY A 514 7.75 61.12 -8.14
N SER A 515 8.17 60.50 -9.24
CA SER A 515 9.26 60.99 -10.11
C SER A 515 8.85 61.06 -11.58
N ALA A 516 7.63 61.54 -11.87
CA ALA A 516 7.17 61.94 -13.19
C ALA A 516 6.81 63.42 -13.19
#